data_AF-A0A1Q3MMX4-F1
#
_entry.id   AF-A0A1Q3MMX4-F1
#
_cell.length_a   1.000
_cell.length_b   1.000
_cell.length_c   1.000
_cell.angle_alpha   90.00
_cell.angle_beta   90.00
_cell.angle_gamma   90.00
#
_symmetry.space_group_name_H-M   'P 1'
#
loop_
_entity.id
_entity.type
_entity.pdbx_description
1 polymer ?
#
loop_
_entity_poly.entity_id
_entity_poly.type
_entity_poly.pdbx_seq_one_letter_code
_entity_poly.pdbx_strand_id
1 'polypeptide(L)'
;MRTDLTPYLFLSILVIVGGVIAWVADSLGRRIGKKRLSFMGLRPRHTATLIIILAGILVPIITIAAMYVLSSDVREWIIKGRRAAVEAQADAKKYQDQAAKEEQRAANFELRNKDLEKSYQSLKGNLSQLKTLVAQTKGELTGTKKLLADAKADVSAKRREVAKKDSEIRAKQKEIQTKQVELVASQKELSKARETLRQVEITSRVAIRELNENKKNALELDQQNAALESQVDGLKGDLKILQAQKQTLQDQVNSYDSTIKGLQTNLKDLQETQTRLQNDIEYIQSQAGANFIVTRYRPMIFEYQEELSRIQLPPSLPPAAAKNAYFDLLQRSKAVALEHGARNLATLPPAGIQPRNITDSNGKKRFVSTEEQEDAIIRGLIAQRSELIFIAKAGYNAFEGEFVPLEFVAYRNKDVYTPGQVIIETRIDGRKLESEILQAVQQFISVNVRAKALSDGMVPPSGRNSSLGKVDGEEILNMVRDLKYENKIVRLQALAKSATRAGDQLELTFRIKY
;
A
#
# COMPACT_ATOMS: atom_id res chain seq x y z
N MET A 1 -157.84 -173.69 -70.39
CA MET A 1 -157.88 -172.21 -70.37
C MET A 1 -156.52 -171.74 -70.93
N ARG A 2 -156.37 -170.67 -71.74
CA ARG A 2 -156.52 -169.23 -71.48
C ARG A 2 -155.62 -168.71 -70.34
N THR A 3 -155.72 -169.24 -69.12
CA THR A 3 -154.68 -169.16 -68.07
C THR A 3 -154.67 -167.83 -67.28
N ASP A 4 -154.76 -166.70 -67.97
CA ASP A 4 -154.76 -165.29 -67.50
C ASP A 4 -153.52 -164.83 -66.70
N LEU A 5 -152.84 -165.76 -66.01
CA LEU A 5 -151.75 -165.54 -65.08
C LEU A 5 -150.46 -166.23 -65.59
N THR A 6 -149.26 -165.68 -65.44
CA THR A 6 -148.90 -164.34 -64.91
C THR A 6 -148.84 -164.29 -63.38
N PRO A 7 -147.69 -164.13 -62.72
CA PRO A 7 -147.24 -165.32 -62.00
C PRO A 7 -147.46 -166.63 -62.76
N TYR A 8 -148.54 -167.43 -62.56
CA TYR A 8 -148.73 -168.90 -62.82
C TYR A 8 -147.84 -169.68 -63.84
N LEU A 9 -147.28 -169.08 -64.89
CA LEU A 9 -145.98 -169.46 -65.47
C LEU A 9 -144.92 -169.77 -64.37
N PHE A 10 -145.03 -169.08 -63.23
CA PHE A 10 -144.35 -169.35 -61.96
C PHE A 10 -144.58 -170.78 -61.47
N LEU A 11 -145.81 -171.27 -61.38
CA LEU A 11 -146.08 -172.62 -60.89
C LEU A 11 -145.72 -173.67 -61.94
N SER A 12 -145.84 -173.42 -63.24
CA SER A 12 -145.27 -174.38 -64.21
C SER A 12 -143.75 -174.47 -64.09
N ILE A 13 -143.02 -173.34 -63.98
CA ILE A 13 -141.57 -173.34 -63.76
C ILE A 13 -141.20 -173.90 -62.37
N LEU A 14 -141.91 -173.52 -61.30
CA LEU A 14 -141.60 -173.88 -59.91
C LEU A 14 -142.07 -175.30 -59.56
N VAL A 15 -143.07 -175.85 -60.24
CA VAL A 15 -143.46 -177.27 -60.15
C VAL A 15 -142.68 -178.12 -61.17
N ILE A 16 -141.89 -177.52 -62.07
CA ILE A 16 -140.79 -178.18 -62.80
C ILE A 16 -139.49 -178.19 -61.96
N VAL A 17 -139.19 -177.09 -61.26
CA VAL A 17 -137.95 -176.91 -60.47
C VAL A 17 -138.06 -177.54 -59.09
N GLY A 18 -139.10 -177.16 -58.33
CA GLY A 18 -139.62 -177.99 -57.26
C GLY A 18 -139.96 -179.39 -57.78
N GLY A 19 -140.27 -179.55 -59.08
CA GLY A 19 -140.52 -180.79 -59.85
C GLY A 19 -139.43 -181.86 -59.86
N VAL A 20 -138.20 -181.50 -59.48
CA VAL A 20 -137.19 -182.50 -59.06
C VAL A 20 -137.65 -183.25 -57.79
N ILE A 21 -138.74 -182.77 -57.14
CA ILE A 21 -139.87 -183.48 -56.49
C ILE A 21 -139.84 -184.96 -56.80
N ALA A 22 -139.90 -185.30 -58.09
CA ALA A 22 -140.18 -186.65 -58.53
C ALA A 22 -138.88 -187.40 -58.65
N TRP A 23 -138.09 -187.15 -59.69
CA TRP A 23 -137.15 -188.19 -60.14
C TRP A 23 -136.03 -188.53 -59.13
N VAL A 24 -135.50 -187.53 -58.43
CA VAL A 24 -134.57 -187.72 -57.31
C VAL A 24 -135.21 -188.55 -56.19
N ALA A 25 -136.48 -188.29 -55.88
CA ALA A 25 -137.27 -189.02 -54.90
C ALA A 25 -138.08 -190.22 -55.48
N ASP A 26 -137.89 -190.60 -56.76
CA ASP A 26 -138.45 -191.79 -57.46
C ASP A 26 -137.46 -192.98 -57.51
N SER A 27 -136.18 -192.68 -57.29
CA SER A 27 -135.61 -193.31 -56.09
C SER A 27 -136.40 -192.84 -54.87
N LEU A 28 -135.96 -191.92 -54.01
CA LEU A 28 -134.89 -192.16 -53.03
C LEU A 28 -135.03 -193.55 -52.37
N GLY A 29 -136.27 -193.95 -52.12
CA GLY A 29 -136.77 -195.22 -52.61
C GLY A 29 -136.13 -196.45 -51.99
N ARG A 30 -135.24 -197.09 -52.75
CA ARG A 30 -135.04 -198.54 -52.67
C ARG A 30 -136.40 -199.27 -52.81
N ARG A 31 -137.25 -198.77 -53.72
CA ARG A 31 -138.64 -199.23 -53.99
C ARG A 31 -138.96 -199.73 -55.41
N ILE A 32 -138.06 -199.89 -56.40
CA ILE A 32 -136.64 -200.31 -56.33
C ILE A 32 -136.32 -201.30 -55.17
N GLY A 33 -137.35 -202.00 -54.65
CA GLY A 33 -137.27 -202.94 -53.52
C GLY A 33 -137.89 -204.32 -53.78
N LYS A 34 -139.06 -204.38 -54.44
CA LYS A 34 -139.61 -205.61 -55.05
C LYS A 34 -139.41 -205.70 -56.58
N LYS A 35 -138.93 -204.63 -57.21
CA LYS A 35 -137.81 -204.75 -58.18
C LYS A 35 -136.53 -204.21 -57.54
N ARG A 36 -135.40 -204.19 -58.25
CA ARG A 36 -134.17 -204.58 -57.53
C ARG A 36 -132.83 -204.17 -58.11
N LEU A 37 -132.51 -204.63 -59.32
CA LEU A 37 -131.19 -205.26 -59.55
C LEU A 37 -130.13 -204.45 -60.28
N SER A 38 -130.29 -203.12 -60.33
CA SER A 38 -129.28 -202.10 -60.68
C SER A 38 -129.64 -201.28 -61.93
N PHE A 39 -130.57 -201.83 -62.72
CA PHE A 39 -131.29 -201.32 -63.90
C PHE A 39 -131.02 -202.00 -65.26
N MET A 40 -129.86 -202.52 -65.71
CA MET A 40 -128.52 -202.75 -65.12
C MET A 40 -128.46 -203.83 -64.00
N GLY A 41 -127.27 -204.36 -63.70
CA GLY A 41 -127.04 -205.58 -62.88
C GLY A 41 -126.15 -205.37 -61.64
N LEU A 42 -126.41 -206.11 -60.55
CA LEU A 42 -126.15 -205.72 -59.14
C LEU A 42 -126.94 -204.44 -58.81
N ARG A 43 -128.01 -204.41 -58.02
CA ARG A 43 -128.34 -204.88 -56.65
C ARG A 43 -129.20 -203.71 -56.06
N PRO A 44 -129.82 -203.75 -54.86
CA PRO A 44 -130.04 -202.49 -54.15
C PRO A 44 -128.74 -202.04 -53.46
N ARG A 45 -128.07 -201.01 -53.99
CA ARG A 45 -126.88 -200.41 -53.33
C ARG A 45 -126.48 -199.00 -53.79
N HIS A 46 -126.18 -198.81 -55.08
CA HIS A 46 -125.22 -197.79 -55.56
C HIS A 46 -125.85 -196.63 -56.34
N THR A 47 -125.13 -195.49 -56.36
CA THR A 47 -125.18 -194.32 -57.30
C THR A 47 -126.50 -193.56 -57.46
N ALA A 48 -127.64 -194.14 -57.06
CA ALA A 48 -128.92 -193.45 -56.88
C ALA A 48 -128.76 -192.12 -56.11
N THR A 49 -127.73 -192.03 -55.25
CA THR A 49 -126.98 -190.89 -54.67
C THR A 49 -127.09 -189.48 -55.29
N LEU A 50 -127.65 -189.27 -56.48
CA LEU A 50 -128.12 -187.95 -56.94
C LEU A 50 -129.48 -187.54 -56.31
N ILE A 51 -130.13 -188.48 -55.63
CA ILE A 51 -130.67 -188.38 -54.25
C ILE A 51 -130.07 -187.23 -53.41
N ILE A 52 -128.77 -186.89 -53.59
CA ILE A 52 -127.97 -186.04 -52.71
C ILE A 52 -127.13 -184.96 -53.44
N ILE A 53 -127.56 -184.39 -54.58
CA ILE A 53 -126.95 -183.12 -55.06
C ILE A 53 -127.67 -181.86 -54.53
N LEU A 54 -128.72 -182.09 -53.75
CA LEU A 54 -128.82 -181.47 -52.42
C LEU A 54 -130.07 -180.61 -52.27
N ALA A 55 -131.16 -181.06 -52.87
CA ALA A 55 -132.04 -180.19 -53.63
C ALA A 55 -131.60 -180.21 -55.10
N GLY A 56 -130.85 -179.24 -55.64
CA GLY A 56 -129.54 -178.85 -55.10
C GLY A 56 -129.14 -177.38 -55.10
N ILE A 57 -129.84 -176.53 -55.86
CA ILE A 57 -129.37 -175.17 -56.15
C ILE A 57 -130.39 -174.09 -55.70
N LEU A 58 -131.69 -174.41 -55.64
CA LEU A 58 -132.64 -173.54 -54.94
C LEU A 58 -132.36 -173.46 -53.43
N VAL A 59 -131.72 -174.48 -52.86
CA VAL A 59 -131.22 -174.46 -51.47
C VAL A 59 -130.23 -173.31 -51.28
N PRO A 60 -129.09 -173.21 -52.01
CA PRO A 60 -128.19 -172.06 -51.89
C PRO A 60 -128.74 -170.74 -52.44
N ILE A 61 -129.55 -170.68 -53.50
CA ILE A 61 -130.04 -169.37 -54.02
C ILE A 61 -130.93 -168.65 -52.98
N ILE A 62 -131.78 -169.39 -52.26
CA ILE A 62 -132.57 -168.83 -51.15
C ILE A 62 -131.66 -168.53 -49.93
N THR A 63 -130.62 -169.34 -49.71
CA THR A 63 -129.64 -169.11 -48.63
C THR A 63 -128.81 -167.83 -48.84
N ILE A 64 -128.46 -167.49 -50.09
CA ILE A 64 -127.73 -166.25 -50.43
C ILE A 64 -128.61 -165.01 -50.21
N ALA A 65 -129.88 -165.08 -50.65
CA ALA A 65 -130.84 -164.00 -50.40
C ALA A 65 -131.08 -163.74 -48.91
N ALA A 66 -131.07 -164.80 -48.08
CA ALA A 66 -131.13 -164.68 -46.63
C ALA A 66 -129.82 -164.12 -46.02
N MET A 67 -128.65 -164.58 -46.47
CA MET A 67 -127.34 -164.16 -45.94
C MET A 67 -126.99 -162.69 -46.21
N TYR A 68 -127.53 -162.10 -47.29
CA TYR A 68 -127.43 -160.65 -47.55
C TYR A 68 -127.99 -159.80 -46.40
N VAL A 69 -128.98 -160.31 -45.66
CA VAL A 69 -129.58 -159.66 -44.49
C VAL A 69 -128.93 -160.12 -43.18
N LEU A 70 -128.62 -161.42 -43.07
CA LEU A 70 -128.26 -162.09 -41.81
C LEU A 70 -126.79 -162.00 -41.37
N SER A 71 -125.85 -161.68 -42.26
CA SER A 71 -124.41 -161.65 -41.93
C SER A 71 -123.81 -160.24 -42.01
N SER A 72 -122.88 -159.96 -41.10
CA SER A 72 -121.94 -158.84 -41.19
C SER A 72 -121.13 -158.87 -42.48
N ASP A 73 -120.85 -160.06 -43.03
CA ASP A 73 -119.72 -160.25 -43.95
C ASP A 73 -120.09 -160.08 -45.43
N VAL A 74 -121.37 -160.12 -45.81
CA VAL A 74 -121.78 -159.59 -47.13
C VAL A 74 -121.76 -158.06 -47.09
N ARG A 75 -122.19 -157.49 -45.95
CA ARG A 75 -122.10 -156.05 -45.68
C ARG A 75 -120.64 -155.58 -45.61
N GLU A 76 -119.73 -156.40 -45.09
CA GLU A 76 -118.28 -156.13 -45.00
C GLU A 76 -117.44 -156.82 -46.10
N TRP A 77 -118.06 -157.45 -47.11
CA TRP A 77 -117.46 -157.67 -48.43
C TRP A 77 -117.74 -156.47 -49.35
N ILE A 78 -118.94 -155.90 -49.25
CA ILE A 78 -119.32 -154.62 -49.84
C ILE A 78 -118.64 -153.42 -49.13
N ILE A 79 -118.09 -153.61 -47.92
CA ILE A 79 -117.36 -152.55 -47.17
C ILE A 79 -115.86 -152.89 -46.89
N LYS A 80 -115.37 -154.15 -46.95
CA LYS A 80 -113.96 -154.48 -46.57
C LYS A 80 -113.34 -155.83 -47.03
N GLY A 81 -113.71 -156.40 -48.18
CA GLY A 81 -113.02 -157.56 -48.78
C GLY A 81 -112.00 -157.18 -49.89
N ARG A 82 -110.68 -157.41 -49.86
CA ARG A 82 -109.78 -158.20 -48.97
C ARG A 82 -110.03 -159.72 -49.11
N ARG A 83 -109.08 -160.58 -49.52
CA ARG A 83 -107.61 -160.48 -49.79
C ARG A 83 -107.27 -161.08 -51.16
N ALA A 84 -106.32 -160.51 -51.91
CA ALA A 84 -105.53 -161.17 -52.98
C ALA A 84 -104.45 -160.24 -53.58
N ALA A 85 -104.81 -158.98 -53.86
CA ALA A 85 -104.05 -158.10 -54.77
C ALA A 85 -102.90 -157.29 -54.11
N VAL A 86 -102.24 -157.81 -53.07
CA VAL A 86 -101.30 -157.02 -52.23
C VAL A 86 -99.86 -157.58 -52.23
N GLU A 87 -99.64 -158.82 -52.64
CA GLU A 87 -98.47 -159.60 -52.21
C GLU A 87 -97.29 -159.63 -53.21
N ALA A 88 -97.40 -159.01 -54.40
CA ALA A 88 -96.39 -159.10 -55.46
C ALA A 88 -95.52 -157.83 -55.68
N GLN A 89 -95.90 -156.67 -55.15
CA GLN A 89 -95.17 -155.41 -55.33
C GLN A 89 -94.40 -154.93 -54.07
N ALA A 90 -94.48 -155.67 -52.97
CA ALA A 90 -94.00 -155.23 -51.66
C ALA A 90 -92.46 -155.32 -51.46
N ASP A 91 -91.78 -156.22 -52.15
CA ASP A 91 -90.36 -156.54 -51.84
C ASP A 91 -89.34 -155.83 -52.73
N ALA A 92 -89.67 -155.50 -53.97
CA ALA A 92 -88.74 -154.80 -54.87
C ALA A 92 -88.34 -153.40 -54.36
N LYS A 93 -89.22 -152.72 -53.63
CA LYS A 93 -89.01 -151.30 -53.25
C LYS A 93 -88.12 -151.12 -52.00
N LYS A 94 -88.09 -152.09 -51.08
CA LYS A 94 -87.32 -152.00 -49.81
C LYS A 94 -85.81 -151.84 -50.05
N TYR A 95 -85.29 -152.39 -51.14
CA TYR A 95 -83.85 -152.35 -51.45
C TYR A 95 -83.37 -150.99 -51.99
N GLN A 96 -84.24 -150.13 -52.53
CA GLN A 96 -83.84 -148.80 -53.00
C GLN A 96 -83.63 -147.80 -51.85
N ASP A 97 -84.50 -147.84 -50.82
CA ASP A 97 -84.46 -146.88 -49.70
C ASP A 97 -83.26 -147.05 -48.74
N GLN A 98 -82.50 -148.15 -48.85
CA GLN A 98 -81.27 -148.37 -48.07
C GLN A 98 -80.02 -147.78 -48.73
N ALA A 99 -79.92 -147.80 -50.06
CA ALA A 99 -78.71 -147.33 -50.76
C ALA A 99 -78.46 -145.82 -50.56
N ALA A 100 -79.52 -145.01 -50.65
CA ALA A 100 -79.42 -143.54 -50.59
C ALA A 100 -78.96 -142.96 -49.24
N LYS A 101 -78.91 -143.76 -48.16
CA LYS A 101 -78.56 -143.27 -46.80
C LYS A 101 -77.07 -143.33 -46.47
N GLU A 102 -76.30 -144.22 -47.09
CA GLU A 102 -74.84 -144.28 -46.89
C GLU A 102 -74.10 -143.21 -47.70
N GLU A 103 -74.60 -142.88 -48.89
CA GLU A 103 -74.01 -141.82 -49.74
C GLU A 103 -74.01 -140.45 -49.04
N GLN A 104 -75.09 -140.10 -48.32
CA GLN A 104 -75.15 -138.88 -47.48
C GLN A 104 -74.19 -138.88 -46.28
N ARG A 105 -73.75 -140.05 -45.78
CA ARG A 105 -72.80 -140.15 -44.67
C ARG A 105 -71.38 -139.83 -45.13
N ALA A 106 -70.98 -140.34 -46.29
CA ALA A 106 -69.66 -140.07 -46.87
C ALA A 106 -69.44 -138.57 -47.11
N ALA A 107 -70.39 -137.89 -47.76
CA ALA A 107 -70.29 -136.47 -48.08
C ALA A 107 -70.13 -135.56 -46.83
N ASN A 108 -70.85 -135.86 -45.75
CA ASN A 108 -70.76 -135.09 -44.50
C ASN A 108 -69.41 -135.26 -43.78
N PHE A 109 -68.77 -136.43 -43.90
CA PHE A 109 -67.47 -136.67 -43.28
C PHE A 109 -66.33 -135.90 -43.97
N GLU A 110 -66.37 -135.79 -45.30
CA GLU A 110 -65.37 -135.03 -46.07
C GLU A 110 -65.43 -133.52 -45.74
N LEU A 111 -66.63 -132.95 -45.64
CA LEU A 111 -66.85 -131.56 -45.22
C LEU A 111 -66.26 -131.28 -43.84
N ARG A 112 -66.51 -132.16 -42.87
CA ARG A 112 -66.01 -132.02 -41.48
C ARG A 112 -64.48 -131.96 -41.42
N ASN A 113 -63.79 -132.78 -42.21
CA ASN A 113 -62.32 -132.76 -42.28
C ASN A 113 -61.79 -131.49 -42.96
N LYS A 114 -62.43 -131.01 -44.03
CA LYS A 114 -62.04 -129.74 -44.70
C LYS A 114 -62.14 -128.53 -43.76
N ASP A 115 -63.14 -128.45 -42.89
CA ASP A 115 -63.25 -127.35 -41.92
C ASP A 115 -62.33 -127.51 -40.70
N LEU A 116 -62.00 -128.74 -40.30
CA LEU A 116 -61.00 -128.98 -39.25
C LEU A 116 -59.59 -128.58 -39.72
N GLU A 117 -59.24 -128.88 -40.98
CA GLU A 117 -57.99 -128.44 -41.62
C GLU A 117 -57.89 -126.91 -41.67
N LYS A 118 -58.93 -126.22 -42.16
CA LYS A 118 -59.00 -124.73 -42.12
C LYS A 118 -58.81 -124.19 -40.71
N SER A 119 -59.43 -124.83 -39.71
CA SER A 119 -59.35 -124.41 -38.31
C SER A 119 -57.92 -124.56 -37.75
N TYR A 120 -57.24 -125.65 -38.09
CA TYR A 120 -55.85 -125.90 -37.71
C TYR A 120 -54.88 -124.89 -38.34
N GLN A 121 -55.01 -124.63 -39.65
CA GLN A 121 -54.19 -123.62 -40.34
C GLN A 121 -54.45 -122.21 -39.79
N SER A 122 -55.71 -121.87 -39.48
CA SER A 122 -56.08 -120.58 -38.87
C SER A 122 -55.48 -120.42 -37.48
N LEU A 123 -55.57 -121.45 -36.62
CA LEU A 123 -55.00 -121.43 -35.27
C LEU A 123 -53.47 -121.32 -35.30
N LYS A 124 -52.81 -122.01 -36.26
CA LYS A 124 -51.37 -121.90 -36.52
C LYS A 124 -50.96 -120.51 -36.99
N GLY A 125 -51.77 -119.85 -37.82
CA GLY A 125 -51.61 -118.45 -38.22
C GLY A 125 -51.74 -117.48 -37.04
N ASN A 126 -52.78 -117.64 -36.22
CA ASN A 126 -52.98 -116.83 -35.02
C ASN A 126 -51.81 -117.01 -34.02
N LEU A 127 -51.28 -118.23 -33.86
CA LEU A 127 -50.13 -118.50 -33.00
C LEU A 127 -48.84 -117.84 -33.51
N SER A 128 -48.62 -117.77 -34.83
CA SER A 128 -47.45 -117.08 -35.40
C SER A 128 -47.59 -115.57 -35.28
N GLN A 129 -48.77 -115.01 -35.55
CA GLN A 129 -49.08 -113.59 -35.33
C GLN A 129 -48.88 -113.18 -33.87
N LEU A 130 -49.39 -113.97 -32.91
CA LEU A 130 -49.25 -113.67 -31.49
C LEU A 130 -47.79 -113.75 -31.01
N LYS A 131 -47.00 -114.70 -31.54
CA LYS A 131 -45.54 -114.74 -31.29
C LYS A 131 -44.84 -113.49 -31.84
N THR A 132 -45.17 -113.05 -33.05
CA THR A 132 -44.63 -111.81 -33.63
C THR A 132 -45.02 -110.58 -32.79
N LEU A 133 -46.28 -110.48 -32.36
CA LEU A 133 -46.76 -109.38 -31.53
C LEU A 133 -46.08 -109.34 -30.14
N VAL A 134 -45.85 -110.49 -29.52
CA VAL A 134 -45.10 -110.60 -28.25
C VAL A 134 -43.61 -110.25 -28.45
N ALA A 135 -43.00 -110.63 -29.58
CA ALA A 135 -41.63 -110.24 -29.91
C ALA A 135 -41.52 -108.72 -30.16
N GLN A 136 -42.46 -108.15 -30.91
CA GLN A 136 -42.53 -106.72 -31.22
C GLN A 136 -42.75 -105.88 -29.95
N THR A 137 -43.79 -106.17 -29.16
CA THR A 137 -44.08 -105.45 -27.91
C THR A 137 -42.97 -105.60 -26.87
N LYS A 138 -42.25 -106.73 -26.84
CA LYS A 138 -41.02 -106.88 -26.04
C LYS A 138 -39.89 -105.98 -26.55
N GLY A 139 -39.73 -105.84 -27.87
CA GLY A 139 -38.81 -104.90 -28.51
C GLY A 139 -39.13 -103.44 -28.18
N GLU A 140 -40.40 -103.05 -28.33
CA GLU A 140 -40.93 -101.73 -27.98
C GLU A 140 -40.75 -101.44 -26.48
N LEU A 141 -40.97 -102.43 -25.60
CA LEU A 141 -40.72 -102.32 -24.16
C LEU A 141 -39.23 -102.15 -23.83
N THR A 142 -38.31 -102.79 -24.57
CA THR A 142 -36.87 -102.54 -24.41
C THR A 142 -36.45 -101.17 -24.94
N GLY A 143 -37.00 -100.74 -26.09
CA GLY A 143 -36.75 -99.42 -26.67
C GLY A 143 -37.22 -98.29 -25.77
N THR A 144 -38.47 -98.36 -25.29
CA THR A 144 -39.04 -97.38 -24.34
C THR A 144 -38.33 -97.38 -22.99
N LYS A 145 -37.92 -98.54 -22.46
CA LYS A 145 -37.06 -98.60 -21.24
C LYS A 145 -35.69 -97.94 -21.46
N LYS A 146 -35.08 -98.11 -22.63
CA LYS A 146 -33.82 -97.43 -22.98
C LYS A 146 -34.04 -95.91 -23.07
N LEU A 147 -35.03 -95.46 -23.85
CA LEU A 147 -35.37 -94.04 -23.97
C LEU A 147 -35.68 -93.38 -22.61
N LEU A 148 -36.34 -94.11 -21.70
CA LEU A 148 -36.60 -93.63 -20.34
C LEU A 148 -35.32 -93.58 -19.47
N ALA A 149 -34.37 -94.49 -19.66
CA ALA A 149 -33.07 -94.45 -18.99
C ALA A 149 -32.21 -93.31 -19.51
N ASP A 150 -32.12 -93.15 -20.83
CA ASP A 150 -31.41 -92.08 -21.52
C ASP A 150 -31.98 -90.72 -21.09
N ALA A 151 -33.31 -90.53 -21.15
CA ALA A 151 -33.96 -89.29 -20.70
C ALA A 151 -33.77 -88.99 -19.20
N LYS A 152 -33.71 -90.03 -18.33
CA LYS A 152 -33.39 -89.84 -16.91
C LYS A 152 -31.94 -89.41 -16.69
N ALA A 153 -30.99 -89.99 -17.44
CA ALA A 153 -29.60 -89.57 -17.42
C ALA A 153 -29.46 -88.11 -17.89
N ASP A 154 -30.14 -87.76 -18.98
CA ASP A 154 -30.15 -86.43 -19.59
C ASP A 154 -30.75 -85.35 -18.65
N VAL A 155 -31.87 -85.65 -17.99
CA VAL A 155 -32.44 -84.79 -16.93
C VAL A 155 -31.49 -84.68 -15.72
N SER A 156 -30.75 -85.74 -15.37
CA SER A 156 -29.77 -85.67 -14.28
C SER A 156 -28.55 -84.82 -14.63
N ALA A 157 -28.09 -84.86 -15.90
CA ALA A 157 -27.00 -84.03 -16.41
C ALA A 157 -27.42 -82.55 -16.43
N LYS A 158 -28.58 -82.25 -17.02
CA LYS A 158 -29.14 -80.90 -17.07
C LYS A 158 -29.42 -80.31 -15.68
N ARG A 159 -29.84 -81.13 -14.70
CA ARG A 159 -29.93 -80.71 -13.28
C ARG A 159 -28.57 -80.37 -12.66
N ARG A 160 -27.50 -81.11 -12.99
CA ARG A 160 -26.13 -80.77 -12.54
C ARG A 160 -25.60 -79.50 -13.20
N GLU A 161 -25.94 -79.26 -14.46
CA GLU A 161 -25.59 -78.04 -15.19
C GLU A 161 -26.31 -76.81 -14.62
N VAL A 162 -27.63 -76.90 -14.40
CA VAL A 162 -28.41 -75.85 -13.70
C VAL A 162 -27.83 -75.58 -12.31
N ALA A 163 -27.53 -76.61 -11.51
CA ALA A 163 -26.91 -76.42 -10.19
C ALA A 163 -25.52 -75.74 -10.23
N LYS A 164 -24.73 -75.96 -11.29
CA LYS A 164 -23.49 -75.20 -11.54
C LYS A 164 -23.80 -73.76 -11.92
N LYS A 165 -24.73 -73.52 -12.83
CA LYS A 165 -25.10 -72.16 -13.25
C LYS A 165 -25.71 -71.35 -12.10
N ASP A 166 -26.51 -71.96 -11.24
CA ASP A 166 -27.00 -71.34 -10.00
C ASP A 166 -25.87 -70.95 -9.06
N SER A 167 -24.81 -71.77 -8.94
CA SER A 167 -23.67 -71.44 -8.08
C SER A 167 -22.79 -70.33 -8.67
N GLU A 168 -22.57 -70.34 -9.99
CA GLU A 168 -21.93 -69.24 -10.74
C GLU A 168 -22.72 -67.93 -10.62
N ILE A 169 -24.04 -67.97 -10.79
CA ILE A 169 -24.93 -66.81 -10.66
C ILE A 169 -24.90 -66.26 -9.23
N ARG A 170 -24.99 -67.11 -8.19
CA ARG A 170 -24.88 -66.68 -6.79
C ARG A 170 -23.52 -66.07 -6.47
N ALA A 171 -22.44 -66.62 -7.03
CA ALA A 171 -21.09 -66.06 -6.87
C ALA A 171 -20.99 -64.67 -7.54
N LYS A 172 -21.50 -64.53 -8.76
CA LYS A 172 -21.52 -63.24 -9.49
C LYS A 172 -22.46 -62.22 -8.86
N GLN A 173 -23.60 -62.62 -8.30
CA GLN A 173 -24.48 -61.75 -7.52
C GLN A 173 -23.77 -61.20 -6.27
N LYS A 174 -23.00 -62.04 -5.55
CA LYS A 174 -22.15 -61.55 -4.46
C LYS A 174 -21.06 -60.59 -4.94
N GLU A 175 -20.35 -60.91 -6.02
CA GLU A 175 -19.32 -60.01 -6.59
C GLU A 175 -19.91 -58.65 -7.00
N ILE A 176 -21.11 -58.65 -7.60
CA ILE A 176 -21.85 -57.43 -7.97
C ILE A 176 -22.25 -56.64 -6.71
N GLN A 177 -22.78 -57.29 -5.67
CA GLN A 177 -23.10 -56.63 -4.40
C GLN A 177 -21.86 -55.99 -3.74
N THR A 178 -20.74 -56.72 -3.67
CA THR A 178 -19.47 -56.19 -3.15
C THR A 178 -19.02 -54.97 -3.96
N LYS A 179 -19.00 -55.07 -5.30
CA LYS A 179 -18.60 -53.95 -6.17
C LYS A 179 -19.58 -52.77 -6.13
N GLN A 180 -20.87 -52.99 -5.86
CA GLN A 180 -21.83 -51.90 -5.63
C GLN A 180 -21.53 -51.16 -4.31
N VAL A 181 -21.18 -51.87 -3.23
CA VAL A 181 -20.76 -51.26 -1.96
C VAL A 181 -19.44 -50.49 -2.13
N GLU A 182 -18.45 -51.08 -2.80
CA GLU A 182 -17.16 -50.43 -3.12
C GLU A 182 -17.33 -49.18 -4.00
N LEU A 183 -18.23 -49.24 -4.98
CA LEU A 183 -18.55 -48.10 -5.87
C LEU A 183 -19.22 -46.97 -5.08
N VAL A 184 -20.20 -47.27 -4.21
CA VAL A 184 -20.85 -46.26 -3.35
C VAL A 184 -19.86 -45.64 -2.38
N ALA A 185 -18.95 -46.44 -1.79
CA ALA A 185 -17.88 -45.91 -0.95
C ALA A 185 -16.92 -44.99 -1.74
N SER A 186 -16.50 -45.42 -2.93
CA SER A 186 -15.62 -44.63 -3.81
C SER A 186 -16.27 -43.34 -4.31
N GLN A 187 -17.58 -43.36 -4.60
CA GLN A 187 -18.36 -42.16 -4.93
C GLN A 187 -18.44 -41.19 -3.74
N LYS A 188 -18.57 -41.69 -2.51
CA LYS A 188 -18.59 -40.89 -1.27
C LYS A 188 -17.24 -40.25 -0.95
N GLU A 189 -16.12 -40.96 -1.16
CA GLU A 189 -14.80 -40.36 -1.00
C GLU A 189 -14.47 -39.39 -2.15
N LEU A 190 -14.92 -39.66 -3.37
CA LEU A 190 -14.80 -38.72 -4.49
C LEU A 190 -15.64 -37.44 -4.30
N SER A 191 -16.83 -37.51 -3.68
CA SER A 191 -17.61 -36.32 -3.37
C SER A 191 -16.95 -35.47 -2.29
N LYS A 192 -16.47 -36.07 -1.19
CA LYS A 192 -15.65 -35.40 -0.17
C LYS A 192 -14.40 -34.74 -0.76
N ALA A 193 -13.67 -35.43 -1.64
CA ALA A 193 -12.46 -34.92 -2.27
C ALA A 193 -12.74 -33.71 -3.17
N ARG A 194 -13.87 -33.71 -3.89
CA ARG A 194 -14.34 -32.56 -4.68
C ARG A 194 -14.78 -31.38 -3.80
N GLU A 195 -15.35 -31.64 -2.63
CA GLU A 195 -15.79 -30.61 -1.69
C GLU A 195 -14.61 -29.96 -0.96
N THR A 196 -13.63 -30.75 -0.50
CA THR A 196 -12.37 -30.22 0.03
C THR A 196 -11.56 -29.47 -1.04
N LEU A 197 -11.48 -29.96 -2.28
CA LEU A 197 -10.85 -29.23 -3.38
C LEU A 197 -11.52 -27.87 -3.61
N ARG A 198 -12.86 -27.80 -3.63
CA ARG A 198 -13.59 -26.51 -3.72
C ARG A 198 -13.27 -25.57 -2.56
N GLN A 199 -13.18 -26.06 -1.33
CA GLN A 199 -12.80 -25.22 -0.19
C GLN A 199 -11.35 -24.71 -0.29
N VAL A 200 -10.42 -25.54 -0.78
CA VAL A 200 -9.03 -25.13 -1.06
C VAL A 200 -8.97 -24.11 -2.20
N GLU A 201 -9.75 -24.27 -3.27
CA GLU A 201 -9.85 -23.27 -4.35
C GLU A 201 -10.44 -21.94 -3.86
N ILE A 202 -11.46 -21.96 -3.01
CA ILE A 202 -12.07 -20.75 -2.44
C ILE A 202 -11.09 -20.03 -1.51
N THR A 203 -10.50 -20.75 -0.55
CA THR A 203 -9.53 -20.16 0.41
C THR A 203 -8.26 -19.67 -0.29
N SER A 204 -7.75 -20.38 -1.30
CA SER A 204 -6.64 -19.92 -2.14
C SER A 204 -6.99 -18.63 -2.89
N ARG A 205 -8.20 -18.52 -3.48
CA ARG A 205 -8.67 -17.29 -4.14
C ARG A 205 -8.83 -16.12 -3.18
N VAL A 206 -9.22 -16.35 -1.92
CA VAL A 206 -9.29 -15.31 -0.88
C VAL A 206 -7.88 -14.86 -0.50
N ALA A 207 -6.99 -15.79 -0.15
CA ALA A 207 -5.61 -15.47 0.21
C ALA A 207 -4.85 -14.74 -0.92
N ILE A 208 -5.10 -15.06 -2.19
CA ILE A 208 -4.52 -14.35 -3.34
C ILE A 208 -5.07 -12.91 -3.46
N ARG A 209 -6.34 -12.66 -3.12
CA ARG A 209 -6.91 -11.29 -3.08
C ARG A 209 -6.30 -10.49 -1.93
N GLU A 210 -6.28 -11.05 -0.73
CA GLU A 210 -5.68 -10.43 0.46
C GLU A 210 -4.19 -10.13 0.23
N LEU A 211 -3.43 -11.03 -0.39
CA LEU A 211 -2.03 -10.80 -0.76
C LEU A 211 -1.87 -9.62 -1.75
N ASN A 212 -2.80 -9.46 -2.69
CA ASN A 212 -2.75 -8.39 -3.68
C ASN A 212 -3.21 -7.04 -3.08
N GLU A 213 -4.21 -7.01 -2.21
CA GLU A 213 -4.54 -5.80 -1.43
C GLU A 213 -3.40 -5.41 -0.49
N ASN A 214 -2.84 -6.35 0.26
CA ASN A 214 -1.71 -6.07 1.15
C ASN A 214 -0.47 -5.57 0.39
N LYS A 215 -0.21 -6.08 -0.83
CA LYS A 215 0.83 -5.54 -1.72
C LYS A 215 0.52 -4.12 -2.20
N LYS A 216 -0.72 -3.83 -2.58
CA LYS A 216 -1.14 -2.47 -2.97
C LYS A 216 -0.99 -1.50 -1.79
N ASN A 217 -1.48 -1.88 -0.61
CA ASN A 217 -1.43 -1.08 0.61
C ASN A 217 0.04 -0.82 1.05
N ALA A 218 0.91 -1.83 0.97
CA ALA A 218 2.34 -1.67 1.22
C ALA A 218 3.01 -0.69 0.23
N LEU A 219 2.66 -0.78 -1.06
CA LEU A 219 3.21 0.11 -2.09
C LEU A 219 2.70 1.56 -1.95
N GLU A 220 1.45 1.74 -1.49
CA GLU A 220 0.90 3.05 -1.11
C GLU A 220 1.56 3.61 0.15
N LEU A 221 1.90 2.76 1.14
CA LEU A 221 2.66 3.16 2.33
C LEU A 221 4.11 3.54 1.99
N ASP A 222 4.79 2.81 1.11
CA ASP A 222 6.14 3.15 0.63
C ASP A 222 6.14 4.51 -0.11
N GLN A 223 5.11 4.78 -0.92
CA GLN A 223 4.94 6.10 -1.56
C GLN A 223 4.69 7.22 -0.54
N GLN A 224 3.90 6.98 0.51
CA GLN A 224 3.69 7.93 1.60
C GLN A 224 4.99 8.17 2.39
N ASN A 225 5.75 7.11 2.69
CA ASN A 225 7.04 7.21 3.38
C ASN A 225 8.05 8.03 2.55
N ALA A 226 8.22 7.75 1.26
CA ALA A 226 9.10 8.52 0.38
C ALA A 226 8.69 10.00 0.25
N ALA A 227 7.37 10.28 0.23
CA ALA A 227 6.87 11.65 0.26
C ALA A 227 7.15 12.37 1.59
N LEU A 228 7.03 11.67 2.72
CA LEU A 228 7.36 12.19 4.05
C LEU A 228 8.87 12.40 4.23
N GLU A 229 9.72 11.51 3.73
CA GLU A 229 11.18 11.68 3.71
C GLU A 229 11.57 12.93 2.89
N SER A 230 10.96 13.12 1.71
CA SER A 230 11.16 14.32 0.90
C SER A 230 10.71 15.60 1.61
N GLN A 231 9.60 15.57 2.37
CA GLN A 231 9.17 16.71 3.18
C GLN A 231 10.14 16.99 4.34
N VAL A 232 10.61 15.93 5.01
CA VAL A 232 11.58 16.03 6.12
C VAL A 232 12.91 16.61 5.63
N ASP A 233 13.40 16.23 4.46
CA ASP A 233 14.63 16.80 3.89
C ASP A 233 14.45 18.24 3.38
N GLY A 234 13.27 18.58 2.84
CA GLY A 234 12.89 19.98 2.57
C GLY A 234 12.93 20.84 3.83
N LEU A 235 12.26 20.39 4.91
CA LEU A 235 12.24 21.08 6.21
C LEU A 235 13.64 21.18 6.86
N LYS A 236 14.53 20.20 6.67
CA LYS A 236 15.95 20.32 7.07
C LYS A 236 16.68 21.40 6.26
N GLY A 237 16.33 21.59 4.98
CA GLY A 237 16.83 22.67 4.14
C GLY A 237 16.37 24.03 4.64
N ASP A 238 15.06 24.22 4.83
CA ASP A 238 14.47 25.45 5.36
C ASP A 238 15.03 25.82 6.74
N LEU A 239 15.20 24.84 7.62
CA LEU A 239 15.77 25.04 8.95
C LEU A 239 17.23 25.53 8.90
N LYS A 240 18.04 25.06 7.95
CA LYS A 240 19.40 25.60 7.72
C LYS A 240 19.36 27.04 7.20
N ILE A 241 18.45 27.35 6.28
CA ILE A 241 18.28 28.72 5.74
C ILE A 241 17.86 29.66 6.88
N LEU A 242 16.89 29.27 7.70
CA LEU A 242 16.39 30.05 8.83
C LEU A 242 17.46 30.25 9.92
N GLN A 243 18.33 29.26 10.15
CA GLN A 243 19.50 29.39 11.03
C GLN A 243 20.52 30.40 10.48
N ALA A 244 20.81 30.37 9.18
CA ALA A 244 21.71 31.35 8.54
C ALA A 244 21.13 32.78 8.56
N GLN A 245 19.83 32.93 8.33
CA GLN A 245 19.12 34.20 8.49
C GLN A 245 19.18 34.71 9.93
N LYS A 246 18.94 33.85 10.93
CA LYS A 246 19.07 34.19 12.35
C LYS A 246 20.48 34.70 12.69
N GLN A 247 21.52 34.03 12.20
CA GLN A 247 22.90 34.48 12.43
C GLN A 247 23.15 35.85 11.79
N THR A 248 22.73 36.04 10.54
CA THR A 248 22.85 37.32 9.82
C THR A 248 22.16 38.47 10.57
N LEU A 249 20.97 38.22 11.12
CA LEU A 249 20.24 39.18 11.96
C LEU A 249 20.96 39.47 13.28
N GLN A 250 21.56 38.45 13.92
CA GLN A 250 22.36 38.63 15.13
C GLN A 250 23.60 39.50 14.87
N ASP A 251 24.28 39.28 13.75
CA ASP A 251 25.46 40.06 13.36
C ASP A 251 25.10 41.51 13.01
N GLN A 252 23.93 41.74 12.40
CA GLN A 252 23.36 43.08 12.22
C GLN A 252 23.06 43.77 13.56
N VAL A 253 22.43 43.08 14.51
CA VAL A 253 22.18 43.62 15.86
C VAL A 253 23.50 44.01 16.53
N ASN A 254 24.51 43.13 16.50
CA ASN A 254 25.83 43.41 17.08
C ASN A 254 26.51 44.65 16.44
N SER A 255 26.32 44.85 15.13
CA SER A 255 26.82 46.01 14.39
C SER A 255 26.09 47.31 14.76
N TYR A 256 24.76 47.28 14.89
CA TYR A 256 23.98 48.44 15.35
C TYR A 256 24.31 48.81 16.80
N ASP A 257 24.49 47.82 17.68
CA ASP A 257 24.87 48.02 19.08
C ASP A 257 26.26 48.71 19.20
N SER A 258 27.19 48.32 18.34
CA SER A 258 28.52 48.94 18.21
C SER A 258 28.42 50.37 17.67
N THR A 259 27.54 50.61 16.70
CA THR A 259 27.26 51.94 16.12
C THR A 259 26.65 52.88 17.16
N ILE A 260 25.69 52.40 17.96
CA ILE A 260 25.04 53.16 19.05
C ILE A 260 26.06 53.58 20.11
N LYS A 261 26.97 52.68 20.52
CA LYS A 261 28.06 52.99 21.47
C LYS A 261 29.01 54.07 20.92
N GLY A 262 29.35 54.00 19.63
CA GLY A 262 30.13 55.04 18.95
C GLY A 262 29.42 56.40 18.93
N LEU A 263 28.13 56.42 18.60
CA LEU A 263 27.32 57.64 18.59
C LEU A 263 27.14 58.24 20.00
N GLN A 264 26.99 57.41 21.04
CA GLN A 264 26.95 57.85 22.43
C GLN A 264 28.28 58.50 22.88
N THR A 265 29.41 57.92 22.47
CA THR A 265 30.75 58.50 22.74
C THR A 265 30.90 59.85 22.05
N ASN A 266 30.61 59.90 20.74
CA ASN A 266 30.65 61.15 19.97
C ASN A 266 29.75 62.24 20.55
N LEU A 267 28.54 61.88 21.02
CA LEU A 267 27.60 62.83 21.64
C LEU A 267 28.13 63.41 22.95
N LYS A 268 28.79 62.59 23.79
CA LYS A 268 29.46 63.04 25.02
C LYS A 268 30.62 63.99 24.72
N ASP A 269 31.48 63.65 23.78
CA ASP A 269 32.62 64.50 23.38
C ASP A 269 32.16 65.84 22.78
N LEU A 270 31.01 65.84 22.08
CA LEU A 270 30.37 67.03 21.55
C LEU A 270 29.76 67.91 22.67
N GLN A 271 29.15 67.31 23.69
CA GLN A 271 28.66 68.01 24.88
C GLN A 271 29.80 68.65 25.68
N GLU A 272 30.89 67.91 25.94
CA GLU A 272 32.07 68.46 26.62
C GLU A 272 32.72 69.59 25.81
N THR A 273 32.75 69.47 24.49
CA THR A 273 33.19 70.54 23.58
C THR A 273 32.26 71.76 23.61
N GLN A 274 30.94 71.56 23.67
CA GLN A 274 29.97 72.64 23.80
C GLN A 274 30.15 73.40 25.11
N THR A 275 30.28 72.72 26.25
CA THR A 275 30.52 73.34 27.55
C THR A 275 31.83 74.12 27.58
N ARG A 276 32.92 73.56 27.02
CA ARG A 276 34.19 74.30 26.89
C ARG A 276 34.02 75.58 26.08
N LEU A 277 33.37 75.51 24.92
CA LEU A 277 33.15 76.68 24.05
C LEU A 277 32.24 77.74 24.70
N GLN A 278 31.26 77.34 25.53
CA GLN A 278 30.45 78.27 26.31
C GLN A 278 31.31 79.02 27.34
N ASN A 279 32.16 78.31 28.07
CA ASN A 279 33.10 78.91 29.04
C ASN A 279 34.13 79.83 28.35
N ASP A 280 34.65 79.43 27.18
CA ASP A 280 35.57 80.24 26.38
C ASP A 280 34.90 81.55 25.92
N ILE A 281 33.63 81.50 25.50
CA ILE A 281 32.84 82.67 25.10
C ILE A 281 32.59 83.60 26.30
N GLU A 282 32.17 83.07 27.45
CA GLU A 282 31.94 83.85 28.67
C GLU A 282 33.23 84.54 29.15
N TYR A 283 34.35 83.82 29.13
CA TYR A 283 35.66 84.37 29.43
C TYR A 283 36.03 85.52 28.47
N ILE A 284 35.91 85.30 27.16
CA ILE A 284 36.22 86.33 26.14
C ILE A 284 35.30 87.56 26.29
N GLN A 285 34.01 87.37 26.57
CA GLN A 285 33.07 88.46 26.80
C GLN A 285 33.44 89.28 28.05
N SER A 286 33.87 88.62 29.14
CA SER A 286 34.33 89.32 30.35
C SER A 286 35.59 90.17 30.10
N GLN A 287 36.57 89.65 29.34
CA GLN A 287 37.81 90.35 29.02
C GLN A 287 37.58 91.50 28.02
N ALA A 288 36.72 91.29 27.01
CA ALA A 288 36.41 92.32 26.02
C ALA A 288 35.58 93.46 26.63
N GLY A 289 34.56 93.14 27.45
CA GLY A 289 33.68 94.12 28.07
C GLY A 289 34.39 95.07 29.03
N ALA A 290 35.36 94.57 29.80
CA ALA A 290 36.16 95.41 30.70
C ALA A 290 37.11 96.35 29.93
N ASN A 291 37.99 95.78 29.09
CA ASN A 291 39.11 96.53 28.51
C ASN A 291 38.65 97.59 27.48
N PHE A 292 37.53 97.39 26.77
CA PHE A 292 37.07 98.37 25.76
C PHE A 292 36.41 99.63 26.34
N ILE A 293 36.04 99.62 27.62
CA ILE A 293 35.48 100.78 28.33
C ILE A 293 36.57 101.53 29.09
N VAL A 294 37.50 100.83 29.74
CA VAL A 294 38.56 101.46 30.57
C VAL A 294 39.56 102.25 29.72
N THR A 295 40.09 101.65 28.64
CA THR A 295 41.05 102.26 27.69
C THR A 295 40.60 103.55 26.99
N ARG A 296 39.34 103.99 27.17
CA ARG A 296 38.78 105.19 26.51
C ARG A 296 38.40 106.33 27.47
N TYR A 297 38.31 106.07 28.77
CA TYR A 297 37.82 107.05 29.76
C TYR A 297 38.71 107.20 31.00
N ARG A 298 39.83 106.47 31.08
CA ARG A 298 40.81 106.57 32.17
C ARG A 298 42.13 107.20 31.70
N PRO A 299 42.92 107.82 32.59
CA PRO A 299 44.25 108.32 32.25
C PRO A 299 45.23 107.15 32.01
N MET A 300 46.20 107.37 31.11
CA MET A 300 47.24 106.37 30.80
C MET A 300 48.34 106.39 31.87
N ILE A 301 48.51 105.27 32.56
CA ILE A 301 49.42 105.12 33.69
C ILE A 301 50.81 104.61 33.25
N PHE A 302 50.89 103.85 32.16
CA PHE A 302 52.15 103.51 31.48
C PHE A 302 52.00 103.55 29.95
N GLU A 303 52.97 104.15 29.25
CA GLU A 303 53.13 104.05 27.80
C GLU A 303 53.78 102.71 27.39
N TYR A 304 53.55 102.24 26.16
CA TYR A 304 54.26 101.08 25.60
C TYR A 304 55.78 101.27 25.66
N GLN A 305 56.50 100.26 26.15
CA GLN A 305 57.95 100.30 26.44
C GLN A 305 58.38 101.28 27.56
N GLU A 306 57.45 101.90 28.29
CA GLU A 306 57.79 102.64 29.52
C GLU A 306 58.34 101.69 30.58
N GLU A 307 59.43 102.08 31.24
CA GLU A 307 60.12 101.30 32.26
C GLU A 307 59.44 101.44 33.62
N LEU A 308 59.12 100.30 34.25
CA LEU A 308 58.61 100.28 35.63
C LEU A 308 59.75 100.12 36.64
N SER A 309 60.76 99.32 36.32
CA SER A 309 61.94 99.15 37.17
C SER A 309 63.12 98.52 36.44
N ARG A 310 64.32 98.74 36.97
CA ARG A 310 65.57 98.06 36.59
C ARG A 310 66.35 97.55 37.81
N ILE A 311 67.15 96.52 37.61
CA ILE A 311 68.22 96.08 38.53
C ILE A 311 69.50 95.79 37.74
N GLN A 312 70.66 96.02 38.36
CA GLN A 312 71.96 95.56 37.84
C GLN A 312 72.24 94.15 38.35
N LEU A 313 72.78 93.29 37.49
CA LEU A 313 73.10 91.89 37.79
C LEU A 313 74.60 91.59 37.54
N PRO A 314 75.28 90.84 38.42
CA PRO A 314 76.66 90.42 38.21
C PRO A 314 76.81 89.45 37.01
N PRO A 315 78.04 89.10 36.59
CA PRO A 315 78.24 88.03 35.62
C PRO A 315 77.90 86.64 36.22
N SER A 316 77.41 85.73 35.39
CA SER A 316 77.29 84.29 35.70
C SER A 316 76.47 83.94 36.96
N LEU A 317 75.23 84.43 37.06
CA LEU A 317 74.37 84.21 38.23
C LEU A 317 74.13 82.71 38.50
N PRO A 318 74.31 82.24 39.76
CA PRO A 318 73.79 80.95 40.20
C PRO A 318 72.26 80.85 39.99
N PRO A 319 71.68 79.68 39.70
CA PRO A 319 70.25 79.55 39.39
C PRO A 319 69.30 80.12 40.45
N ALA A 320 69.62 79.95 41.74
CA ALA A 320 68.85 80.54 42.84
C ALA A 320 68.91 82.08 42.84
N ALA A 321 70.07 82.67 42.57
CA ALA A 321 70.23 84.12 42.48
C ALA A 321 69.50 84.69 41.25
N ALA A 322 69.53 84.01 40.10
CA ALA A 322 68.78 84.40 38.91
C ALA A 322 67.26 84.34 39.14
N LYS A 323 66.77 83.30 39.84
CA LYS A 323 65.36 83.19 40.23
C LYS A 323 64.94 84.33 41.17
N ASN A 324 65.73 84.59 42.22
CA ASN A 324 65.45 85.67 43.17
C ASN A 324 65.46 87.03 42.46
N ALA A 325 66.47 87.33 41.65
CA ALA A 325 66.56 88.59 40.90
C ALA A 325 65.36 88.83 39.96
N TYR A 326 64.84 87.77 39.33
CA TYR A 326 63.61 87.86 38.55
C TYR A 326 62.40 88.25 39.42
N PHE A 327 62.20 87.56 40.56
CA PHE A 327 61.09 87.86 41.45
C PHE A 327 61.23 89.25 42.12
N ASP A 328 62.44 89.67 42.49
CA ASP A 328 62.70 90.99 43.05
C ASP A 328 62.33 92.12 42.07
N LEU A 329 62.70 91.99 40.79
CA LEU A 329 62.31 92.95 39.75
C LEU A 329 60.79 92.92 39.50
N LEU A 330 60.20 91.74 39.44
CA LEU A 330 58.75 91.55 39.27
C LEU A 330 57.94 92.17 40.42
N GLN A 331 58.39 92.04 41.68
CA GLN A 331 57.72 92.65 42.83
C GLN A 331 57.91 94.18 42.86
N ARG A 332 59.09 94.70 42.49
CA ARG A 332 59.30 96.16 42.29
C ARG A 332 58.36 96.72 41.23
N SER A 333 58.22 96.02 40.10
CA SER A 333 57.32 96.41 39.01
C SER A 333 55.85 96.42 39.44
N LYS A 334 55.42 95.44 40.25
CA LYS A 334 54.06 95.40 40.84
C LYS A 334 53.80 96.56 41.80
N ALA A 335 54.78 96.93 42.62
CA ALA A 335 54.67 98.07 43.53
C ALA A 335 54.52 99.40 42.76
N VAL A 336 55.42 99.65 41.79
CA VAL A 336 55.37 100.84 40.93
C VAL A 336 54.06 100.91 40.13
N ALA A 337 53.59 99.77 39.59
CA ALA A 337 52.30 99.71 38.90
C ALA A 337 51.12 100.07 39.83
N LEU A 338 51.09 99.51 41.05
CA LEU A 338 50.03 99.74 42.04
C LEU A 338 49.98 101.21 42.48
N GLU A 339 51.14 101.82 42.71
CA GLU A 339 51.32 103.24 43.04
C GLU A 339 50.81 104.14 41.91
N HIS A 340 51.13 103.80 40.66
CA HIS A 340 50.63 104.48 39.46
C HIS A 340 49.14 104.20 39.16
N GLY A 341 48.40 103.46 40.00
CA GLY A 341 46.96 103.26 39.87
C GLY A 341 46.52 101.96 39.17
N ALA A 342 47.44 101.04 38.87
CA ALA A 342 47.09 99.70 38.38
C ALA A 342 46.33 98.89 39.45
N ARG A 343 45.55 97.90 39.03
CA ARG A 343 44.76 97.03 39.92
C ARG A 343 44.83 95.56 39.49
N ASN A 344 44.41 94.68 40.39
CA ASN A 344 44.40 93.23 40.15
C ASN A 344 43.39 92.86 39.05
N LEU A 345 43.80 92.00 38.11
CA LEU A 345 42.89 91.41 37.12
C LEU A 345 42.49 90.00 37.59
N ALA A 346 41.31 89.90 38.20
CA ALA A 346 40.85 88.72 38.92
C ALA A 346 41.88 88.26 40.00
N THR A 347 42.56 87.15 39.79
CA THR A 347 43.61 86.62 40.69
C THR A 347 45.01 87.17 40.39
N LEU A 348 45.21 87.88 39.28
CA LEU A 348 46.52 88.42 38.90
C LEU A 348 46.85 89.70 39.70
N PRO A 349 48.11 89.86 40.18
CA PRO A 349 48.57 91.10 40.83
C PRO A 349 48.65 92.27 39.83
N PRO A 350 48.87 93.53 40.27
CA PRO A 350 48.72 94.73 39.43
C PRO A 350 49.65 94.80 38.20
N ALA A 351 50.71 94.00 38.18
CA ALA A 351 51.56 93.80 37.00
C ALA A 351 52.12 92.37 36.93
N GLY A 352 52.40 91.89 35.72
CA GLY A 352 53.00 90.57 35.50
C GLY A 352 53.09 90.15 34.03
N ILE A 353 53.60 88.95 33.77
CA ILE A 353 53.62 88.35 32.43
C ILE A 353 52.28 87.67 32.15
N GLN A 354 51.63 88.02 31.03
CA GLN A 354 50.44 87.31 30.54
C GLN A 354 50.84 86.06 29.72
N PRO A 355 50.04 84.99 29.74
CA PRO A 355 50.20 83.88 28.79
C PRO A 355 49.96 84.39 27.36
N ARG A 356 50.73 83.89 26.39
CA ARG A 356 50.61 84.33 24.98
C ARG A 356 50.71 83.17 24.00
N ASN A 357 50.01 83.31 22.87
CA ASN A 357 50.19 82.44 21.72
C ASN A 357 51.38 82.94 20.89
N ILE A 358 52.48 82.18 20.88
CA ILE A 358 53.56 82.40 19.92
C ILE A 358 53.30 81.61 18.64
N THR A 359 53.91 82.03 17.53
CA THR A 359 54.07 81.18 16.36
C THR A 359 55.43 80.50 16.46
N ASP A 360 55.50 79.18 16.36
CA ASP A 360 56.76 78.43 16.35
C ASP A 360 57.49 78.55 14.99
N SER A 361 58.71 78.00 14.92
CA SER A 361 59.55 78.02 13.71
C SER A 361 58.92 77.32 12.50
N ASN A 362 57.85 76.55 12.68
CA ASN A 362 57.13 75.83 11.64
C ASN A 362 55.80 76.52 11.26
N GLY A 363 55.54 77.73 11.77
CA GLY A 363 54.29 78.46 11.54
C GLY A 363 53.12 78.02 12.40
N LYS A 364 53.30 77.09 13.34
CA LYS A 364 52.22 76.58 14.21
C LYS A 364 52.04 77.48 15.42
N LYS A 365 50.80 77.87 15.72
CA LYS A 365 50.47 78.59 16.95
C LYS A 365 50.63 77.68 18.16
N ARG A 366 51.40 78.11 19.16
CA ARG A 366 51.65 77.42 20.42
C ARG A 366 51.32 78.36 21.58
N PHE A 367 50.41 77.93 22.45
CA PHE A 367 50.16 78.61 23.73
C PHE A 367 51.39 78.46 24.63
N VAL A 368 51.80 79.56 25.26
CA VAL A 368 52.92 79.61 26.22
C VAL A 368 52.35 80.18 27.52
N SER A 369 52.48 79.41 28.61
CA SER A 369 52.00 79.85 29.93
C SER A 369 52.83 81.03 30.47
N THR A 370 52.38 81.64 31.56
CA THR A 370 53.23 82.58 32.32
C THR A 370 54.49 81.86 32.82
N GLU A 371 54.33 80.69 33.45
CA GLU A 371 55.41 79.88 34.03
C GLU A 371 56.51 79.52 33.01
N GLU A 372 56.14 79.08 31.80
CA GLU A 372 57.13 78.74 30.75
C GLU A 372 57.95 79.98 30.33
N GLN A 373 57.33 81.17 30.37
CA GLN A 373 58.02 82.43 30.09
C GLN A 373 58.94 82.85 31.25
N GLU A 374 58.50 82.69 32.51
CA GLU A 374 59.37 82.95 33.67
C GLU A 374 60.62 82.04 33.62
N ASP A 375 60.44 80.73 33.37
CA ASP A 375 61.53 79.78 33.22
C ASP A 375 62.42 80.11 32.00
N ALA A 376 61.86 80.59 30.88
CA ALA A 376 62.64 81.02 29.73
C ALA A 376 63.52 82.25 30.05
N ILE A 377 62.97 83.23 30.77
CA ILE A 377 63.68 84.43 31.23
C ILE A 377 64.79 84.05 32.22
N ILE A 378 64.49 83.25 33.24
CA ILE A 378 65.45 82.82 34.26
C ILE A 378 66.59 82.00 33.63
N ARG A 379 66.30 81.07 32.71
CA ARG A 379 67.33 80.36 31.91
C ARG A 379 68.17 81.33 31.07
N GLY A 380 67.53 82.34 30.47
CA GLY A 380 68.21 83.40 29.72
C GLY A 380 69.21 84.20 30.55
N LEU A 381 68.89 84.50 31.81
CA LEU A 381 69.79 85.16 32.77
C LEU A 381 70.96 84.24 33.18
N ILE A 382 70.70 82.97 33.51
CA ILE A 382 71.72 81.97 33.89
C ILE A 382 72.71 81.71 32.73
N ALA A 383 72.28 81.88 31.48
CA ALA A 383 73.13 81.72 30.30
C ALA A 383 74.18 82.85 30.12
N GLN A 384 74.00 84.03 30.74
CA GLN A 384 74.91 85.16 30.54
C GLN A 384 76.21 85.02 31.33
N ARG A 385 77.28 85.64 30.81
CA ARG A 385 78.64 85.64 31.39
C ARG A 385 79.21 87.03 31.64
N SER A 386 78.46 88.08 31.31
CA SER A 386 78.77 89.50 31.57
C SER A 386 77.79 90.07 32.59
N GLU A 387 78.13 91.20 33.22
CA GLU A 387 77.14 92.01 33.93
C GLU A 387 75.97 92.41 33.02
N LEU A 388 74.78 92.60 33.61
CA LEU A 388 73.56 92.98 32.91
C LEU A 388 72.85 94.14 33.61
N ILE A 389 72.12 94.95 32.83
CA ILE A 389 70.94 95.67 33.33
C ILE A 389 69.72 94.83 32.94
N PHE A 390 68.92 94.43 33.92
CA PHE A 390 67.67 93.71 33.72
C PHE A 390 66.50 94.66 34.02
N ILE A 391 65.60 94.81 33.05
CA ILE A 391 64.59 95.89 33.01
C ILE A 391 63.21 95.30 32.74
N ALA A 392 62.22 95.76 33.49
CA ALA A 392 60.80 95.45 33.29
C ALA A 392 60.09 96.67 32.69
N LYS A 393 59.38 96.45 31.58
CA LYS A 393 58.69 97.49 30.81
C LYS A 393 57.22 97.13 30.57
N ALA A 394 56.39 98.14 30.31
CA ALA A 394 55.00 97.95 29.92
C ALA A 394 54.90 97.36 28.49
N GLY A 395 54.29 96.17 28.38
CA GLY A 395 54.11 95.42 27.12
C GLY A 395 53.06 96.01 26.18
N TYR A 396 52.16 96.87 26.68
CA TYR A 396 51.27 97.76 25.92
C TYR A 396 50.86 98.95 26.79
N ASN A 397 50.22 99.97 26.21
CA ASN A 397 49.70 101.13 26.96
C ASN A 397 48.68 100.68 28.02
N ALA A 398 48.93 100.97 29.29
CA ALA A 398 48.04 100.60 30.40
C ALA A 398 47.37 101.83 31.02
N PHE A 399 46.11 101.70 31.45
CA PHE A 399 45.30 102.78 31.99
C PHE A 399 44.94 102.57 33.47
N GLU A 400 44.51 103.63 34.16
CA GLU A 400 44.14 103.58 35.58
C GLU A 400 43.05 102.52 35.84
N GLY A 401 43.29 101.63 36.81
CA GLY A 401 42.40 100.51 37.12
C GLY A 401 42.68 99.22 36.33
N GLU A 402 43.58 99.24 35.35
CA GLU A 402 43.97 98.04 34.59
C GLU A 402 45.15 97.28 35.22
N PHE A 403 45.42 96.10 34.66
CA PHE A 403 46.63 95.31 34.90
C PHE A 403 47.73 95.73 33.92
N VAL A 404 48.98 95.89 34.39
CA VAL A 404 50.13 96.25 33.54
C VAL A 404 50.87 94.99 33.08
N PRO A 405 50.91 94.67 31.78
CA PRO A 405 51.72 93.56 31.27
C PRO A 405 53.20 93.92 31.31
N LEU A 406 54.04 93.00 31.76
CA LEU A 406 55.48 93.19 31.81
C LEU A 406 56.18 92.44 30.68
N GLU A 407 56.95 93.18 29.89
CA GLU A 407 58.03 92.64 29.07
C GLU A 407 59.36 92.81 29.81
N PHE A 408 60.16 91.74 29.84
CA PHE A 408 61.45 91.71 30.52
C PHE A 408 62.59 91.68 29.50
N VAL A 409 63.50 92.64 29.59
CA VAL A 409 64.65 92.78 28.69
C VAL A 409 65.97 92.87 29.46
N ALA A 410 67.03 92.27 28.92
CA ALA A 410 68.36 92.28 29.51
C ALA A 410 69.37 92.87 28.53
N TYR A 411 70.10 93.89 28.97
CA TYR A 411 71.19 94.53 28.21
C TYR A 411 72.52 94.30 28.93
N ARG A 412 73.65 94.25 28.22
CA ARG A 412 74.98 94.08 28.84
C ARG A 412 75.42 95.38 29.52
N ASN A 413 75.76 95.33 30.81
CA ASN A 413 76.25 96.49 31.55
C ASN A 413 77.75 96.72 31.32
N LYS A 414 78.13 97.00 30.07
CA LYS A 414 79.52 97.34 29.72
C LYS A 414 79.86 98.75 30.19
N ASP A 415 81.14 99.02 30.45
CA ASP A 415 81.66 100.38 30.47
C ASP A 415 81.52 101.00 29.07
N VAL A 416 81.05 102.24 28.98
CA VAL A 416 80.77 102.96 27.71
C VAL A 416 81.68 104.17 27.55
N TYR A 417 81.87 104.95 28.62
CA TYR A 417 82.71 106.13 28.61
C TYR A 417 83.70 106.16 29.78
N THR A 418 84.91 106.63 29.51
CA THR A 418 85.93 106.97 30.52
C THR A 418 85.90 108.46 30.87
N PRO A 419 86.36 108.88 32.07
CA PRO A 419 86.35 110.29 32.47
C PRO A 419 87.11 111.19 31.47
N GLY A 420 86.48 112.28 31.04
CA GLY A 420 87.04 113.21 30.07
C GLY A 420 87.06 112.74 28.61
N GLN A 421 86.45 111.60 28.29
CA GLN A 421 86.29 111.12 26.91
C GLN A 421 85.33 112.02 26.14
N VAL A 422 85.74 112.47 24.94
CA VAL A 422 84.83 113.17 24.02
C VAL A 422 83.81 112.18 23.47
N ILE A 423 82.53 112.46 23.69
CA ILE A 423 81.39 111.68 23.21
C ILE A 423 81.13 112.04 21.74
N ILE A 424 80.95 113.34 21.49
CA ILE A 424 80.72 113.92 20.17
C ILE A 424 81.11 115.41 20.20
N GLU A 425 81.43 115.98 19.04
CA GLU A 425 81.59 117.42 18.86
C GLU A 425 80.67 117.96 17.76
N THR A 426 80.31 119.24 17.86
CA THR A 426 79.60 119.99 16.83
C THR A 426 80.27 121.35 16.59
N ARG A 427 79.87 122.06 15.53
CA ARG A 427 80.28 123.44 15.26
C ARG A 427 79.11 124.38 15.55
N ILE A 428 79.32 125.34 16.43
CA ILE A 428 78.35 126.40 16.76
C ILE A 428 78.91 127.74 16.23
N ASP A 429 78.06 128.57 15.63
CA ASP A 429 78.44 129.89 15.14
C ASP A 429 78.02 130.98 16.15
N GLY A 430 78.99 131.46 16.93
CA GLY A 430 78.79 132.51 17.93
C GLY A 430 78.30 133.85 17.37
N ARG A 431 78.36 134.06 16.05
CA ARG A 431 77.89 135.29 15.41
C ARG A 431 76.36 135.39 15.38
N LYS A 432 75.65 134.26 15.44
CA LYS A 432 74.18 134.15 15.43
C LYS A 432 73.50 134.82 16.64
N LEU A 433 72.16 134.93 16.61
CA LEU A 433 71.38 135.38 17.76
C LEU A 433 71.48 134.36 18.92
N GLU A 434 71.40 134.83 20.17
CA GLU A 434 71.48 133.96 21.35
C GLU A 434 70.41 132.86 21.38
N SER A 435 69.22 133.15 20.84
CA SER A 435 68.14 132.15 20.67
C SER A 435 68.50 131.04 19.69
N GLU A 436 69.19 131.35 18.59
CA GLU A 436 69.67 130.35 17.63
C GLU A 436 70.82 129.52 18.21
N ILE A 437 71.72 130.15 18.98
CA ILE A 437 72.82 129.47 19.68
C ILE A 437 72.25 128.53 20.75
N LEU A 438 71.29 129.00 21.55
CA LEU A 438 70.56 128.19 22.53
C LEU A 438 69.84 127.00 21.86
N GLN A 439 69.13 127.23 20.76
CA GLN A 439 68.46 126.16 20.01
C GLN A 439 69.47 125.13 19.48
N ALA A 440 70.62 125.57 18.94
CA ALA A 440 71.67 124.69 18.45
C ALA A 440 72.34 123.87 19.58
N VAL A 441 72.57 124.47 20.75
CA VAL A 441 73.08 123.77 21.95
C VAL A 441 72.05 122.78 22.48
N GLN A 442 70.77 123.17 22.60
CA GLN A 442 69.69 122.28 23.02
C GLN A 442 69.51 121.09 22.05
N GLN A 443 69.54 121.33 20.74
CA GLN A 443 69.50 120.27 19.73
C GLN A 443 70.72 119.34 19.82
N PHE A 444 71.92 119.89 19.99
CA PHE A 444 73.13 119.11 20.15
C PHE A 444 73.05 118.17 21.36
N ILE A 445 72.59 118.66 22.51
CA ILE A 445 72.45 117.84 23.73
C ILE A 445 71.31 116.82 23.61
N SER A 446 70.10 117.27 23.24
CA SER A 446 68.89 116.43 23.24
C SER A 446 68.82 115.42 22.08
N VAL A 447 69.46 115.70 20.95
CA VAL A 447 69.42 114.86 19.74
C VAL A 447 70.77 114.24 19.43
N ASN A 448 71.83 115.03 19.24
CA ASN A 448 73.12 114.50 18.74
C ASN A 448 73.88 113.70 19.80
N VAL A 449 74.04 114.24 21.01
CA VAL A 449 74.62 113.51 22.15
C VAL A 449 73.73 112.31 22.52
N ARG A 450 72.39 112.44 22.42
CA ARG A 450 71.46 111.31 22.64
C ARG A 450 71.63 110.17 21.66
N ALA A 451 71.65 110.46 20.36
CA ALA A 451 71.85 109.45 19.32
C ALA A 451 73.22 108.77 19.44
N LYS A 452 74.27 109.55 19.77
CA LYS A 452 75.62 109.02 20.00
C LYS A 452 75.68 108.10 21.24
N ALA A 453 75.13 108.54 22.38
CA ALA A 453 75.08 107.75 23.60
C ALA A 453 74.39 106.39 23.39
N LEU A 454 73.23 106.39 22.73
CA LEU A 454 72.51 105.17 22.37
C LEU A 454 73.31 104.29 21.40
N SER A 455 73.94 104.89 20.38
CA SER A 455 74.79 104.16 19.42
C SER A 455 76.06 103.56 20.05
N ASP A 456 76.61 104.20 21.08
CA ASP A 456 77.75 103.66 21.84
C ASP A 456 77.30 102.59 22.85
N GLY A 457 76.00 102.42 23.08
CA GLY A 457 75.41 101.36 23.88
C GLY A 457 74.94 101.76 25.28
N MET A 458 74.66 103.05 25.52
CA MET A 458 73.92 103.48 26.72
C MET A 458 72.47 102.96 26.70
N VAL A 459 71.95 102.66 27.88
CA VAL A 459 70.60 102.13 28.14
C VAL A 459 69.90 103.04 29.17
N PRO A 460 69.54 104.28 28.80
CA PRO A 460 68.79 105.17 29.68
C PRO A 460 67.42 104.59 30.03
N PRO A 461 66.74 105.08 31.08
CA PRO A 461 65.34 104.75 31.34
C PRO A 461 64.45 105.09 30.14
N SER A 462 63.49 104.22 29.80
CA SER A 462 62.50 104.46 28.74
C SER A 462 61.15 104.91 29.31
N GLY A 463 60.46 105.83 28.63
CA GLY A 463 59.20 106.42 29.09
C GLY A 463 59.15 107.95 29.01
N ARG A 464 58.10 108.54 29.58
CA ARG A 464 57.79 109.98 29.55
C ARG A 464 58.88 110.85 30.20
N ASN A 465 59.62 110.31 31.16
CA ASN A 465 60.73 110.98 31.85
C ASN A 465 62.12 110.57 31.34
N SER A 466 62.23 110.03 30.12
CA SER A 466 63.49 109.50 29.54
C SER A 466 64.51 110.58 29.13
N SER A 467 65.15 111.24 30.11
CA SER A 467 66.39 111.98 29.89
C SER A 467 67.62 111.09 30.06
N LEU A 468 68.68 111.39 29.31
CA LEU A 468 70.01 110.75 29.47
C LEU A 468 70.80 111.29 30.67
N GLY A 469 70.50 112.51 31.10
CA GLY A 469 71.15 113.17 32.21
C GLY A 469 70.47 114.49 32.57
N LYS A 470 70.94 115.12 33.65
CA LYS A 470 70.66 116.52 33.95
C LYS A 470 71.86 117.35 33.50
N VAL A 471 71.66 118.22 32.52
CA VAL A 471 72.51 119.40 32.31
C VAL A 471 71.73 120.56 32.91
N ASP A 472 72.38 121.45 33.65
CA ASP A 472 71.65 122.57 34.27
C ASP A 472 71.16 123.55 33.19
N GLY A 473 69.99 124.15 33.41
CA GLY A 473 69.52 125.27 32.60
C GLY A 473 70.47 126.46 32.71
N GLU A 474 71.09 126.67 33.87
CA GLU A 474 72.10 127.70 34.07
C GLU A 474 73.43 127.37 33.36
N GLU A 475 73.87 126.11 33.37
CA GLU A 475 75.03 125.65 32.59
C GLU A 475 74.83 125.88 31.09
N ILE A 476 73.64 125.58 30.55
CA ILE A 476 73.31 125.81 29.14
C ILE A 476 73.32 127.32 28.83
N LEU A 477 72.71 128.17 29.67
CA LEU A 477 72.65 129.61 29.43
C LEU A 477 74.03 130.27 29.52
N ASN A 478 74.88 129.84 30.45
CA ASN A 478 76.26 130.35 30.55
C ASN A 478 77.10 129.87 29.35
N MET A 479 76.98 128.61 28.93
CA MET A 479 77.62 128.10 27.72
C MET A 479 77.18 128.88 26.46
N VAL A 480 75.90 129.27 26.34
CA VAL A 480 75.42 130.12 25.24
C VAL A 480 76.06 131.50 25.25
N ARG A 481 76.27 132.11 26.43
CA ARG A 481 76.99 133.39 26.58
C ARG A 481 78.45 133.27 26.18
N ASP A 482 79.14 132.21 26.60
CA ASP A 482 80.54 131.95 26.24
C ASP A 482 80.68 131.77 24.71
N LEU A 483 79.84 130.91 24.13
CA LEU A 483 79.76 130.71 22.68
C LEU A 483 79.45 132.01 21.91
N LYS A 484 78.66 132.91 22.50
CA LYS A 484 78.32 134.23 21.93
C LYS A 484 79.50 135.20 22.01
N TYR A 485 80.19 135.27 23.15
CA TYR A 485 81.35 136.14 23.37
C TYR A 485 82.47 135.89 22.36
N GLU A 486 82.69 134.63 21.99
CA GLU A 486 83.70 134.23 21.00
C GLU A 486 83.46 134.77 19.58
N ASN A 487 82.22 135.16 19.25
CA ASN A 487 81.82 135.82 18.00
C ASN A 487 82.39 135.19 16.70
N LYS A 488 82.57 133.87 16.70
CA LYS A 488 83.16 133.08 15.60
C LYS A 488 82.56 131.67 15.57
N ILE A 489 82.86 130.90 14.53
CA ILE A 489 82.54 129.47 14.52
C ILE A 489 83.52 128.74 15.44
N VAL A 490 82.99 128.05 16.46
CA VAL A 490 83.78 127.28 17.44
C VAL A 490 83.27 125.84 17.51
N ARG A 491 84.13 124.92 17.96
CA ARG A 491 83.78 123.54 18.22
C ARG A 491 83.30 123.38 19.66
N LEU A 492 82.07 122.92 19.83
CA LEU A 492 81.54 122.51 21.12
C LEU A 492 81.72 120.99 21.24
N GLN A 493 82.58 120.55 22.17
CA GLN A 493 82.72 119.14 22.52
C GLN A 493 81.83 118.81 23.73
N ALA A 494 81.07 117.72 23.65
CA ALA A 494 80.46 117.08 24.81
C ALA A 494 81.37 115.94 25.28
N LEU A 495 81.66 115.88 26.58
CA LEU A 495 82.54 114.89 27.19
C LEU A 495 81.85 114.21 28.37
N ALA A 496 82.20 112.96 28.64
CA ALA A 496 81.78 112.28 29.86
C ALA A 496 82.52 112.88 31.07
N LYS A 497 81.78 113.30 32.09
CA LYS A 497 82.34 113.90 33.32
C LYS A 497 82.94 112.85 34.26
N SER A 498 82.39 111.64 34.25
CA SER A 498 82.77 110.49 35.07
C SER A 498 83.04 109.25 34.20
N ALA A 499 83.37 108.12 34.81
CA ALA A 499 83.24 106.83 34.15
C ALA A 499 81.76 106.47 34.09
N THR A 500 81.28 105.92 32.96
CA THR A 500 79.85 105.67 32.74
C THR A 500 79.64 104.29 32.14
N ARG A 501 78.88 103.43 32.81
CA ARG A 501 78.40 102.14 32.28
C ARG A 501 77.07 102.30 31.57
N ALA A 502 76.74 101.32 30.75
CA ALA A 502 75.52 101.33 29.94
C ALA A 502 74.24 101.58 30.75
N GLY A 503 74.17 101.13 32.01
CA GLY A 503 73.01 101.33 32.88
C GLY A 503 72.92 102.67 33.61
N ASP A 504 73.98 103.48 33.59
CA ASP A 504 74.15 104.65 34.45
C ASP A 504 73.55 105.93 33.84
N GLN A 505 73.42 106.98 34.66
CA GLN A 505 73.09 108.32 34.18
C GLN A 505 74.32 108.94 33.51
N LEU A 506 74.16 109.53 32.32
CA LEU A 506 75.24 110.18 31.60
C LEU A 506 75.47 111.59 32.14
N GLU A 507 76.49 111.76 32.99
CA GLU A 507 76.96 113.07 33.40
C GLU A 507 77.83 113.69 32.30
N LEU A 508 77.41 114.85 31.80
CA LEU A 508 78.08 115.60 30.75
C LEU A 508 78.93 116.73 31.32
N THR A 509 80.01 117.05 30.61
CA THR A 509 80.72 118.32 30.72
C THR A 509 81.08 118.81 29.33
N PHE A 510 81.25 120.12 29.15
CA PHE A 510 81.38 120.74 27.84
C PHE A 510 82.71 121.47 27.71
N ARG A 511 83.29 121.46 26.50
CA ARG A 511 84.53 122.16 26.20
C ARG A 511 84.43 122.87 24.86
N ILE A 512 84.56 124.20 24.90
CA ILE A 512 84.74 125.01 23.70
C ILE A 512 86.18 124.80 23.20
N LYS A 513 86.33 124.62 21.89
CA LYS A 513 87.62 124.59 21.18
C LYS A 513 87.54 125.51 19.97
N TYR A 514 88.64 126.21 19.74
CA TYR A 514 88.84 127.06 18.57
C TYR A 514 89.35 126.26 17.36
#